data_AF-A0A292R169-F1
#
_entry.id   AF-A0A292R169-F1
#
_cell.length_a   1.000
_cell.length_b   1.000
_cell.length_c   1.000
_cell.angle_alpha   90.00
_cell.angle_beta   90.00
_cell.angle_gamma   90.00
#
_symmetry.space_group_name_H-M   'P 1'
#
loop_
_entity.id
_entity.type
_entity.pdbx_description
1 polymer ?
#
loop_
_entity_poly.entity_id
_entity_poly.type
_entity_poly.pdbx_seq_one_letter_code
_entity_poly.pdbx_strand_id
1 'polypeptide(L)'
;MKIAKIFSSKKTNLVNIHKDGIFSETAKQLELSKGVLENYAKHRNIKVDIYSGKHALAEDAVAPVLEDVYANRLQVVVTDMNTQKDKFKLVSSDAKEIVKNSNWKFRMINNSMDGTQRMEYVKSDYEDNLARRIYRAVDCLVQIVKNKK
;
A
#
# COMPACT_ATOMS: atom_id res chain seq x y z
N MET A 1 -33.71 16.63 31.08
CA MET A 1 -33.26 15.89 29.87
C MET A 1 -31.80 16.23 29.59
N LYS A 2 -30.89 15.26 29.64
CA LYS A 2 -29.47 15.47 29.31
C LYS A 2 -29.31 15.33 27.79
N ILE A 3 -28.95 16.42 27.13
CA ILE A 3 -28.65 16.44 25.69
C ILE A 3 -27.33 15.70 25.49
N ALA A 4 -27.35 14.59 24.76
CA ALA A 4 -26.15 13.85 24.41
C ALA A 4 -25.24 14.76 23.57
N LYS A 5 -24.01 15.00 24.03
CA LYS A 5 -22.97 15.64 23.22
C LYS A 5 -22.74 14.75 22.00
N ILE A 6 -23.15 15.24 20.84
CA ILE A 6 -22.77 14.66 19.55
C ILE A 6 -21.25 14.82 19.49
N PHE A 7 -20.52 13.74 19.77
CA PHE A 7 -19.10 13.68 19.51
C PHE A 7 -18.94 13.91 18.01
N SER A 8 -18.49 15.12 17.65
CA SER A 8 -17.94 15.42 16.34
C SER A 8 -16.86 14.37 16.09
N SER A 9 -17.18 13.32 15.33
CA SER A 9 -16.20 12.36 14.87
C SER A 9 -15.31 13.11 13.89
N LYS A 10 -14.23 13.72 14.39
CA LYS A 10 -13.13 14.19 13.54
C LYS A 10 -12.83 13.02 12.61
N LYS A 11 -13.10 13.17 11.31
CA LYS A 11 -12.65 12.20 10.31
C LYS A 11 -11.13 12.18 10.44
N THR A 12 -10.60 11.17 11.11
CA THR A 12 -9.17 10.91 11.11
C THR A 12 -8.82 10.51 9.68
N ASN A 13 -8.11 11.38 8.97
CA ASN A 13 -7.57 11.03 7.67
C ASN A 13 -6.53 9.94 7.88
N LEU A 14 -6.94 8.69 7.60
CA LEU A 14 -6.10 7.51 7.75
C LEU A 14 -5.13 7.35 6.57
N VAL A 15 -5.38 8.04 5.46
CA VAL A 15 -4.49 8.04 4.29
C VAL A 15 -4.19 9.48 3.90
N ASN A 16 -2.91 9.84 3.93
CA ASN A 16 -2.43 11.15 3.45
C ASN A 16 -1.46 10.95 2.29
N ILE A 17 -1.66 11.73 1.24
CA ILE A 17 -0.78 11.78 0.07
C ILE A 17 -0.13 13.16 0.09
N HIS A 18 1.16 13.19 0.40
CA HIS A 18 1.98 14.39 0.43
C HIS A 18 2.49 14.65 -0.97
N LYS A 19 1.82 15.56 -1.69
CA LYS A 19 2.04 15.80 -3.13
C LYS A 19 3.40 16.44 -3.43
N ASP A 20 4.08 16.95 -2.42
CA ASP A 20 5.37 17.61 -2.55
C ASP A 20 6.42 16.64 -3.11
N GLY A 21 6.98 16.97 -4.27
CA GLY A 21 7.98 16.14 -4.95
C GLY A 21 7.45 14.86 -5.60
N ILE A 22 6.12 14.69 -5.72
CA ILE A 22 5.50 13.59 -6.49
C ILE A 22 5.08 14.12 -7.88
N PHE A 23 5.32 13.33 -8.93
CA PHE A 23 4.83 13.66 -10.27
C PHE A 23 3.30 13.80 -10.30
N SER A 24 2.80 14.82 -10.99
CA SER A 24 1.38 15.18 -10.99
C SER A 24 0.45 14.05 -11.45
N GLU A 25 0.87 13.25 -12.43
CA GLU A 25 0.11 12.11 -12.93
C GLU A 25 0.00 11.00 -11.89
N THR A 26 1.11 10.66 -11.24
CA THR A 26 1.17 9.71 -10.13
C THR A 26 0.27 10.16 -8.97
N ALA A 27 0.34 11.45 -8.60
CA ALA A 27 -0.50 12.00 -7.55
C ALA A 27 -1.99 11.90 -7.88
N LYS A 28 -2.40 12.15 -9.14
CA LYS A 28 -3.80 11.97 -9.57
C LYS A 28 -4.27 10.53 -9.42
N GLN A 29 -3.46 9.56 -9.88
CA GLN A 29 -3.81 8.14 -9.75
C GLN A 29 -3.87 7.66 -8.29
N LEU A 30 -2.99 8.18 -7.43
CA LEU A 30 -3.04 7.92 -5.99
C LEU A 30 -4.32 8.46 -5.36
N GLU A 31 -4.74 9.67 -5.73
CA GLU A 31 -6.00 10.26 -5.25
C GLU A 31 -7.22 9.47 -5.70
N LEU A 32 -7.23 8.99 -6.96
CA LEU A 32 -8.31 8.12 -7.46
C LEU A 32 -8.42 6.80 -6.69
N SER A 33 -7.29 6.27 -6.20
CA SER A 33 -7.23 5.02 -5.45
C SER A 33 -7.35 5.20 -3.92
N LYS A 34 -7.39 6.45 -3.44
CA LYS A 34 -7.37 6.79 -2.02
C LYS A 34 -8.51 6.15 -1.23
N GLY A 35 -9.74 6.14 -1.75
CA GLY A 35 -10.89 5.59 -1.05
C GLY A 35 -10.75 4.08 -0.73
N VAL A 36 -10.09 3.32 -1.61
CA VAL A 36 -9.83 1.89 -1.36
C VAL A 36 -8.82 1.71 -0.24
N LEU A 37 -7.75 2.52 -0.24
CA LEU A 37 -6.73 2.51 0.80
C LEU A 37 -7.29 2.98 2.15
N GLU A 38 -8.15 4.01 2.17
CA GLU A 38 -8.79 4.50 3.39
C GLU A 38 -9.68 3.43 4.03
N ASN A 39 -10.44 2.71 3.23
CA ASN A 39 -11.27 1.63 3.74
C ASN A 39 -10.40 0.51 4.34
N TYR A 40 -9.34 0.11 3.64
CA TYR A 40 -8.38 -0.88 4.15
C TYR A 40 -7.73 -0.40 5.47
N ALA A 41 -7.27 0.84 5.51
CA ALA A 41 -6.62 1.44 6.66
C ALA A 41 -7.55 1.49 7.89
N LYS A 42 -8.82 1.83 7.68
CA LYS A 42 -9.86 1.80 8.71
C LYS A 42 -10.06 0.41 9.28
N HIS A 43 -10.19 -0.61 8.44
CA HIS A 43 -10.38 -1.99 8.87
C HIS A 43 -9.17 -2.56 9.62
N ARG A 44 -7.96 -2.09 9.30
CA ARG A 44 -6.74 -2.51 9.98
C ARG A 44 -6.36 -1.61 11.14
N ASN A 45 -7.06 -0.51 11.39
CA ASN A 45 -6.68 0.51 12.39
C ASN A 45 -5.22 0.97 12.22
N ILE A 46 -4.89 1.44 11.03
CA ILE A 46 -3.56 1.96 10.67
C ILE A 46 -3.70 3.35 10.04
N LYS A 47 -2.59 4.08 10.03
CA LYS A 47 -2.41 5.29 9.22
C LYS A 47 -1.42 4.98 8.09
N VAL A 48 -1.67 5.54 6.92
CA VAL A 48 -0.82 5.44 5.74
C VAL A 48 -0.46 6.83 5.29
N ASP A 49 0.84 7.12 5.20
CA ASP A 49 1.34 8.36 4.63
C ASP A 49 2.20 8.03 3.40
N ILE A 50 1.94 8.72 2.29
CA ILE A 50 2.65 8.52 1.03
C ILE A 50 3.38 9.82 0.68
N TYR A 51 4.70 9.74 0.57
CA TYR A 51 5.59 10.86 0.25
C TYR A 51 6.36 10.59 -1.05
N SER A 52 6.98 11.63 -1.59
CA SER A 52 8.08 11.46 -2.54
C SER A 52 9.20 10.63 -1.90
N GLY A 53 9.88 9.78 -2.68
CA GLY A 53 11.01 9.01 -2.18
C GLY A 53 12.11 9.88 -1.58
N LYS A 54 12.28 11.12 -2.07
CA LYS A 54 13.24 12.09 -1.51
C LYS A 54 12.98 12.43 -0.05
N HIS A 55 11.75 12.28 0.44
CA HIS A 55 11.43 12.47 1.85
C HIS A 55 12.21 11.51 2.76
N ALA A 56 12.47 10.27 2.29
CA ALA A 56 13.27 9.29 3.03
C ALA A 56 14.76 9.66 3.13
N LEU A 57 15.24 10.59 2.28
CA LEU A 57 16.62 11.06 2.29
C LEU A 57 16.85 12.25 3.22
N ALA A 58 15.79 12.95 3.63
CA ALA A 58 15.92 14.14 4.48
C ALA A 58 16.39 13.81 5.91
N GLU A 59 16.38 12.54 6.30
CA GLU A 59 16.77 12.08 7.64
C GLU A 59 18.24 11.62 7.75
N ASP A 60 18.92 11.34 6.63
CA ASP A 60 20.33 10.92 6.61
C ASP A 60 21.11 11.72 5.57
N ALA A 61 22.34 12.13 5.86
CA ALA A 61 23.20 12.82 4.90
C ALA A 61 23.60 11.84 3.77
N VAL A 62 22.78 11.73 2.73
CA VAL A 62 22.94 10.68 1.73
C VAL A 62 23.79 11.13 0.53
N ALA A 63 24.71 10.26 0.10
CA ALA A 63 25.55 10.45 -1.09
C ALA A 63 24.70 10.66 -2.37
N PRO A 64 25.16 11.49 -3.33
CA PRO A 64 24.40 11.88 -4.53
C PRO A 64 23.82 10.71 -5.36
N VAL A 65 24.51 9.56 -5.36
CA VAL A 65 24.10 8.35 -6.11
C VAL A 65 22.76 7.78 -5.61
N LEU A 66 22.41 8.00 -4.34
CA LEU A 66 21.16 7.55 -3.78
C LEU A 66 20.02 8.55 -4.06
N GLU A 67 20.29 9.81 -4.37
CA GLU A 67 19.23 10.77 -4.73
C GLU A 67 18.45 10.32 -5.96
N ASP A 68 19.14 9.83 -6.98
CA ASP A 68 18.53 9.36 -8.23
C ASP A 68 17.66 8.10 -8.01
N VAL A 69 18.09 7.21 -7.13
CA VAL A 69 17.34 5.98 -6.80
C VAL A 69 16.01 6.32 -6.13
N TYR A 70 15.97 7.36 -5.31
CA TYR A 70 14.78 7.77 -4.57
C TYR A 70 13.91 8.79 -5.32
N ALA A 71 14.48 9.53 -6.27
CA ALA A 71 13.74 10.49 -7.10
C ALA A 71 12.58 9.84 -7.87
N ASN A 72 12.76 8.59 -8.31
CA ASN A 72 11.76 7.81 -9.04
C ASN A 72 10.96 6.85 -8.14
N ARG A 73 10.89 7.13 -6.84
CA ARG A 73 10.19 6.30 -5.86
C ARG A 73 9.16 7.11 -5.06
N LEU A 74 8.22 6.38 -4.49
CA LEU A 74 7.29 6.82 -3.46
C LEU A 74 7.70 6.15 -2.15
N GLN A 75 7.77 6.92 -1.08
CA GLN A 75 7.89 6.38 0.27
C GLN A 75 6.48 6.13 0.81
N VAL A 76 6.15 4.86 1.03
CA VAL A 76 4.90 4.46 1.69
C VAL A 76 5.21 4.14 3.13
N VAL A 77 4.65 4.91 4.07
CA VAL A 77 4.79 4.74 5.51
C VAL A 77 3.48 4.19 6.06
N VAL A 78 3.56 3.18 6.91
CA VAL A 78 2.39 2.64 7.63
C VAL A 78 2.66 2.67 9.12
N THR A 79 1.75 3.27 9.86
CA THR A 79 1.78 3.38 11.33
C THR A 79 0.62 2.60 11.92
N ASP A 80 0.89 1.72 12.89
CA ASP A 80 -0.18 1.11 13.69
C ASP A 80 -0.70 2.10 14.73
N MET A 81 -2.00 2.41 14.68
CA MET A 81 -2.61 3.38 15.58
C MET A 81 -2.62 2.93 17.05
N ASN A 82 -2.54 1.63 17.33
CA ASN A 82 -2.53 1.10 18.69
C ASN A 82 -1.15 1.17 19.33
N THR A 83 -0.10 0.83 18.58
CA THR A 83 1.27 0.72 19.11
C THR A 83 2.14 1.92 18.77
N GLN A 84 1.68 2.78 17.85
CA GLN A 84 2.43 3.89 17.25
C GLN A 84 3.73 3.46 16.55
N LYS A 85 3.92 2.16 16.31
CA LYS A 85 5.04 1.65 15.52
C LYS A 85 4.79 1.91 14.05
N ASP A 86 5.84 2.33 13.36
CA ASP A 86 5.82 2.55 11.94
C ASP A 86 6.93 1.79 11.21
N LYS A 87 6.69 1.57 9.92
CA LYS A 87 7.67 1.10 8.95
C LYS A 87 7.34 1.71 7.60
N PHE A 88 8.36 1.84 6.76
CA PHE A 88 8.18 2.31 5.40
C PHE A 88 8.74 1.35 4.36
N LYS A 89 8.27 1.51 3.13
CA LYS A 89 8.76 0.81 1.95
C LYS A 89 8.77 1.74 0.76
N LEU A 90 9.81 1.62 -0.07
CA LEU A 90 9.89 2.34 -1.33
C LEU A 90 9.16 1.57 -2.42
N VAL A 91 8.37 2.29 -3.20
CA VAL A 91 7.62 1.78 -4.36
C VAL A 91 7.95 2.63 -5.57
N SER A 92 7.94 2.08 -6.78
CA SER A 92 8.09 2.88 -8.00
C SER A 92 7.01 3.96 -8.10
N SER A 93 7.43 5.19 -8.43
CA SER A 93 6.51 6.32 -8.66
C SER A 93 5.94 6.35 -10.08
N ASP A 94 6.41 5.50 -11.00
CA ASP A 94 5.94 5.50 -12.38
C ASP A 94 4.49 5.01 -12.49
N ALA A 95 3.58 5.94 -12.80
CA ALA A 95 2.16 5.69 -12.98
C ALA A 95 1.83 4.73 -14.15
N LYS A 96 2.72 4.61 -15.14
CA LYS A 96 2.53 3.79 -16.34
C LYS A 96 3.21 2.43 -16.25
N GLU A 97 4.13 2.25 -15.31
CA GLU A 97 4.77 0.96 -15.11
C GLU A 97 3.72 -0.12 -14.81
N ILE A 98 3.89 -1.29 -15.42
CA ILE A 98 3.11 -2.49 -15.13
C ILE A 98 4.07 -3.55 -14.62
N VAL A 99 3.92 -3.96 -13.36
CA VAL A 99 4.79 -4.98 -12.77
C VAL A 99 4.13 -6.34 -12.94
N LYS A 100 4.79 -7.22 -13.69
CA LYS A 100 4.36 -8.61 -13.87
C LYS A 100 4.80 -9.43 -12.66
N ASN A 101 3.85 -10.12 -12.07
CA ASN A 101 4.04 -10.95 -10.89
C ASN A 101 3.40 -12.31 -11.12
N SER A 102 3.84 -13.29 -10.33
CA SER A 102 3.26 -14.62 -10.37
C SER A 102 3.18 -15.21 -8.97
N ASN A 103 2.19 -16.07 -8.75
CA ASN A 103 2.06 -16.82 -7.51
C ASN A 103 1.61 -18.25 -7.81
N TRP A 104 2.21 -19.20 -7.11
CA TRP A 104 1.84 -20.60 -7.18
C TRP A 104 0.92 -20.95 -6.02
N LYS A 105 -0.25 -21.51 -6.33
CA LYS A 105 -1.21 -21.91 -5.31
C LYS A 105 -1.94 -23.17 -5.71
N PHE A 106 -2.31 -23.97 -4.72
CA PHE A 106 -3.25 -25.05 -4.92
C PHE A 106 -4.60 -24.47 -5.33
N ARG A 107 -5.17 -24.98 -6.41
CA ARG A 107 -6.52 -24.64 -6.87
C ARG A 107 -7.26 -25.93 -7.17
N MET A 108 -8.54 -25.96 -6.80
CA MET A 108 -9.45 -27.00 -7.27
C MET A 108 -9.75 -26.76 -8.75
N ILE A 109 -9.43 -27.75 -9.58
CA ILE A 109 -9.76 -27.76 -11.00
C ILE A 109 -10.84 -28.80 -11.21
N ASN A 110 -11.93 -28.39 -11.86
CA ASN A 110 -13.00 -29.29 -12.26
C ASN A 110 -12.64 -29.92 -13.60
N ASN A 111 -12.59 -31.24 -13.65
CA ASN A 111 -12.52 -31.97 -14.91
C ASN A 111 -13.95 -32.11 -15.45
N SER A 112 -14.24 -31.39 -16.53
CA SER A 112 -15.57 -31.37 -17.14
C SER A 112 -15.97 -32.69 -17.82
N MET A 113 -15.02 -33.56 -18.16
CA MET A 113 -15.34 -34.85 -18.79
C MET A 113 -15.85 -35.89 -17.78
N ASP A 114 -15.25 -35.94 -16.60
CA ASP A 114 -15.49 -37.02 -15.64
C ASP A 114 -16.24 -36.56 -14.38
N GLY A 115 -16.57 -35.26 -14.28
CA GLY A 115 -17.22 -34.65 -13.13
C GLY A 115 -16.36 -34.63 -11.84
N THR A 116 -15.09 -35.03 -11.93
CA THR A 116 -14.18 -35.10 -10.79
C THR A 116 -13.49 -33.76 -10.55
N GLN A 117 -13.14 -33.49 -9.30
CA GLN A 117 -12.36 -32.32 -8.92
C GLN A 117 -10.99 -32.76 -8.43
N ARG A 118 -9.93 -32.09 -8.87
CA ARG A 118 -8.56 -32.37 -8.45
C ARG A 118 -7.92 -31.10 -7.91
N MET A 119 -7.12 -31.26 -6.87
CA MET A 119 -6.31 -30.16 -6.35
C MET A 119 -4.98 -30.15 -7.11
N GLU A 120 -4.73 -29.08 -7.86
CA GLU A 120 -3.51 -28.93 -8.64
C GLU A 120 -2.73 -27.68 -8.21
N TYR A 121 -1.42 -27.77 -8.32
CA TYR A 121 -0.53 -26.64 -8.04
C TYR A 121 -0.36 -25.80 -9.29
N VAL A 122 -1.04 -24.65 -9.32
CA VAL A 122 -1.17 -23.82 -10.53
C VAL A 122 -0.45 -22.50 -10.37
N LYS A 123 0.33 -22.12 -11.37
CA LYS A 123 0.89 -20.77 -11.51
C LYS A 123 -0.19 -19.80 -11.95
N SER A 124 -0.41 -18.74 -11.18
CA SER A 124 -1.26 -17.62 -11.56
C SER A 124 -0.39 -16.39 -11.82
N ASP A 125 -0.33 -15.95 -13.07
CA ASP A 125 0.32 -14.70 -13.46
C ASP A 125 -0.67 -13.54 -13.32
N TYR A 126 -0.18 -12.37 -12.92
CA TYR A 126 -0.98 -11.15 -12.81
C TYR A 126 -0.12 -9.90 -12.95
N GLU A 127 -0.76 -8.79 -13.25
CA GLU A 127 -0.13 -7.49 -13.44
C GLU A 127 -0.57 -6.51 -12.35
N ASP A 128 0.39 -5.79 -11.79
CA ASP A 128 0.16 -4.77 -10.78
C ASP A 128 0.42 -3.38 -11.37
N ASN A 129 -0.66 -2.59 -11.47
CA ASN A 129 -0.61 -1.15 -11.69
C ASN A 129 -0.19 -0.40 -10.41
N LEU A 130 -0.02 0.92 -10.48
CA LEU A 130 0.40 1.75 -9.35
C LEU A 130 -0.44 1.51 -8.08
N ALA A 131 -1.78 1.55 -8.19
CA ALA A 131 -2.67 1.36 -7.05
C ALA A 131 -2.46 0.00 -6.37
N ARG A 132 -2.30 -1.06 -7.15
CA ARG A 132 -2.08 -2.42 -6.64
C ARG A 132 -0.70 -2.59 -6.03
N ARG A 133 0.33 -1.93 -6.58
CA ARG A 133 1.68 -1.88 -5.98
C ARG A 133 1.67 -1.21 -4.61
N ILE A 134 0.98 -0.07 -4.50
CA ILE A 134 0.84 0.65 -3.23
C ILE A 134 0.07 -0.21 -2.23
N TYR A 135 -1.05 -0.80 -2.63
CA TYR A 135 -1.83 -1.68 -1.76
C TYR A 135 -0.99 -2.84 -1.21
N ARG A 136 -0.21 -3.53 -2.06
CA ARG A 136 0.69 -4.61 -1.63
C ARG A 136 1.78 -4.12 -0.70
N ALA A 137 2.34 -2.94 -0.94
CA ALA A 137 3.33 -2.34 -0.05
C ALA A 137 2.72 -2.06 1.32
N VAL A 138 1.52 -1.48 1.37
CA VAL A 138 0.77 -1.26 2.62
C VAL A 138 0.49 -2.59 3.32
N ASP A 139 -0.05 -3.60 2.63
CA ASP A 139 -0.37 -4.90 3.24
C ASP A 139 0.87 -5.60 3.84
N CYS A 140 1.99 -5.56 3.12
CA CYS A 140 3.28 -6.06 3.61
C CYS A 140 3.73 -5.31 4.88
N LEU A 141 3.64 -3.99 4.88
CA LEU A 141 3.99 -3.18 6.05
C LEU A 141 3.07 -3.43 7.23
N VAL A 142 1.76 -3.60 6.99
CA VAL A 142 0.77 -3.97 8.03
C VAL A 142 1.16 -5.26 8.72
N GLN A 143 1.51 -6.29 7.96
CA GLN A 143 1.97 -7.56 8.53
C GLN A 143 3.21 -7.35 9.41
N ILE A 144 4.14 -6.48 9.02
CA ILE A 144 5.35 -6.19 9.79
C ILE A 144 5.03 -5.43 11.08
N VAL A 145 4.22 -4.36 11.03
CA VAL A 145 3.95 -3.52 12.21
C VAL A 145 2.99 -4.19 13.21
N LYS A 146 2.11 -5.08 12.72
CA LYS A 146 1.14 -5.79 13.56
C LYS A 146 1.61 -7.13 14.08
N ASN A 147 2.55 -7.79 13.41
CA ASN A 147 3.12 -9.02 13.96
C ASN A 147 3.93 -8.67 15.21
N LYS A 148 3.40 -9.11 16.36
CA LYS A 148 4.21 -9.28 17.57
C LYS A 148 5.19 -10.41 17.26
N LYS A 149 6.47 -10.09 17.10
CA LYS A 149 7.49 -11.10 17.37
C LYS A 149 7.33 -11.60 18.80
#